data_AF-A0A0N9XWP1-F1
#
_entry.id   AF-A0A0N9XWP1-F1
#
_cell.length_a   1.000
_cell.length_b   1.000
_cell.length_c   1.000
_cell.angle_alpha   90.00
_cell.angle_beta   90.00
_cell.angle_gamma   90.00
#
_symmetry.space_group_name_H-M   'P 1'
#
loop_
_entity.id
_entity.type
_entity.pdbx_description
1 polymer ?
#
loop_
_entity_poly.entity_id
_entity_poly.type
_entity_poly.pdbx_seq_one_letter_code
_entity_poly.pdbx_strand_id
1 'polypeptide(L)'
;MKRAGALAAAFAITGAAAIACSEESKDQTRDALSSATSAASSAYDAGTSKAKEGASSASSAVSSAIEGAPSTMNAPGVGEVVLDAPIAEEYADAGGEAKLGPPTAQPQKVGDGTVQAFANGTIFSSPSTGAHVVQGEILRVYNANGGPAGKLGFPTGDEDETGGGPDVANGGWITEFQHGTISWLNKGDGTFAETITPK
;
A
#
# COMPACT_ATOMS: atom_id res chain seq x y z
N MET A 1 -14.72 -56.32 -0.08
CA MET A 1 -13.40 -55.85 -0.58
C MET A 1 -12.76 -55.07 0.57
N LYS A 2 -11.97 -55.76 1.42
CA LYS A 2 -10.51 -55.53 1.66
C LYS A 2 -10.21 -54.04 1.94
N ARG A 3 -10.13 -53.64 3.22
CA ARG A 3 -8.92 -53.56 4.11
C ARG A 3 -7.89 -52.55 3.57
N ALA A 4 -7.18 -51.72 4.32
CA ALA A 4 -7.05 -51.37 5.74
C ALA A 4 -5.92 -50.29 5.79
N GLY A 5 -5.75 -49.59 6.91
CA GLY A 5 -4.45 -48.97 7.22
C GLY A 5 -4.50 -47.79 8.17
N ALA A 6 -4.46 -48.09 9.46
CA ALA A 6 -4.05 -47.18 10.52
C ALA A 6 -2.51 -47.10 10.57
N LEU A 7 -1.97 -46.00 11.07
CA LEU A 7 -0.71 -45.99 11.81
C LEU A 7 -0.73 -44.89 12.86
N ALA A 8 -0.75 -45.35 14.12
CA ALA A 8 -0.54 -44.59 15.32
C ALA A 8 0.97 -44.41 15.57
N ALA A 9 1.35 -43.34 16.26
CA ALA A 9 2.56 -43.31 17.08
C ALA A 9 2.30 -42.43 18.31
N ALA A 10 2.28 -43.08 19.47
CA ALA A 10 2.24 -42.46 20.78
C ALA A 10 3.67 -42.08 21.21
N PHE A 11 3.82 -40.97 21.93
CA PHE A 11 4.86 -40.84 22.94
C PHE A 11 4.26 -40.20 24.20
N ALA A 12 4.56 -40.85 25.31
CA ALA A 12 3.99 -40.61 26.62
C ALA A 12 5.02 -39.94 27.55
N ILE A 13 4.53 -39.58 28.74
CA ILE A 13 5.25 -39.35 30.01
C ILE A 13 6.08 -38.03 30.01
N THR A 14 6.06 -37.13 30.98
CA THR A 14 5.90 -37.23 32.44
C THR A 14 5.73 -35.80 32.97
N GLY A 15 4.88 -35.56 33.97
CA GLY A 15 4.82 -34.24 34.62
C GLY A 15 3.68 -34.13 35.61
N ALA A 16 3.91 -34.64 36.82
CA ALA A 16 2.97 -34.61 37.92
C ALA A 16 2.85 -33.21 38.53
N ALA A 17 1.62 -32.75 38.73
CA ALA A 17 1.23 -31.96 39.90
C ALA A 17 -0.25 -32.22 40.17
N ALA A 18 -0.51 -33.01 41.21
CA ALA A 18 -1.83 -33.23 41.79
C ALA A 18 -2.13 -32.12 42.79
N ILE A 19 -3.39 -31.67 42.85
CA ILE A 19 -4.23 -31.24 43.99
C ILE A 19 -5.61 -31.01 43.35
N ALA A 20 -6.48 -32.02 43.32
CA ALA A 20 -7.43 -32.42 44.36
C ALA A 20 -8.76 -31.63 44.32
N CYS A 21 -9.85 -32.43 44.24
CA CYS A 21 -11.25 -32.16 44.58
C CYS A 21 -12.23 -31.71 43.48
N SER A 22 -12.94 -32.72 42.97
CA SER A 22 -14.39 -32.86 42.76
C SER A 22 -15.11 -32.24 41.56
N GLU A 23 -15.96 -33.12 41.02
CA GLU A 23 -16.89 -33.05 39.89
C GLU A 23 -17.98 -31.96 40.04
N GLU A 24 -18.43 -31.43 38.91
CA GLU A 24 -19.85 -31.41 38.45
C GLU A 24 -20.24 -30.11 37.72
N SER A 25 -20.44 -30.26 36.40
CA SER A 25 -21.45 -29.65 35.51
C SER A 25 -21.94 -28.19 35.66
N LYS A 26 -22.02 -27.54 34.48
CA LYS A 26 -22.68 -26.26 34.12
C LYS A 26 -21.83 -25.04 34.50
N ASP A 27 -21.49 -24.11 33.61
CA ASP A 27 -22.34 -23.44 32.63
C ASP A 27 -21.43 -22.78 31.58
N GLN A 28 -21.78 -22.88 30.30
CA GLN A 28 -21.20 -22.00 29.29
C GLN A 28 -21.85 -20.62 29.44
N THR A 29 -21.13 -19.59 29.03
CA THR A 29 -21.59 -18.22 28.72
C THR A 29 -21.43 -17.23 29.87
N ARG A 30 -20.62 -16.18 29.61
CA ARG A 30 -20.14 -15.10 30.51
C ARG A 30 -18.88 -15.53 31.27
N ASP A 31 -17.67 -15.32 30.75
CA ASP A 31 -16.95 -14.05 30.90
C ASP A 31 -15.77 -13.93 29.91
N ALA A 32 -16.02 -14.11 28.62
CA ALA A 32 -15.06 -13.82 27.54
C ALA A 32 -14.91 -12.30 27.24
N LEU A 33 -15.31 -11.41 28.15
CA LEU A 33 -15.41 -9.97 27.88
C LEU A 33 -14.81 -9.07 28.98
N SER A 34 -14.09 -9.60 29.98
CA SER A 34 -13.58 -8.77 31.09
C SER A 34 -12.09 -8.87 31.42
N SER A 35 -11.26 -9.54 30.61
CA SER A 35 -9.79 -9.54 30.81
C SER A 35 -8.98 -8.87 29.69
N ALA A 36 -9.64 -8.25 28.71
CA ALA A 36 -8.97 -7.53 27.62
C ALA A 36 -8.61 -6.06 27.93
N THR A 37 -9.03 -5.50 29.08
CA THR A 37 -8.88 -4.04 29.35
C THR A 37 -7.92 -3.69 30.49
N SER A 38 -7.16 -4.63 31.04
CA SER A 38 -6.21 -4.28 32.11
C SER A 38 -4.90 -5.05 32.03
N ALA A 39 -4.15 -4.80 30.96
CA ALA A 39 -2.69 -4.93 30.96
C ALA A 39 -2.00 -3.98 29.95
N ALA A 40 -2.69 -2.94 29.47
CA ALA A 40 -2.04 -1.80 28.85
C ALA A 40 -1.65 -0.82 29.95
N SER A 41 -0.49 -1.06 30.59
CA SER A 41 0.45 -0.06 31.11
C SER A 41 1.46 -0.72 32.06
N SER A 42 2.67 -1.02 31.56
CA SER A 42 3.94 -0.46 32.08
C SER A 42 5.17 -1.25 31.59
N ALA A 43 6.14 -0.49 31.05
CA ALA A 43 7.56 -0.82 30.83
C ALA A 43 7.86 -1.95 29.82
N TYR A 44 8.28 -1.71 28.57
CA TYR A 44 9.54 -1.09 28.12
C TYR A 44 10.78 -1.43 28.97
N ASP A 45 11.74 -2.07 28.31
CA ASP A 45 13.14 -2.37 28.69
C ASP A 45 13.46 -3.59 29.56
N ALA A 46 13.76 -4.71 28.90
CA ALA A 46 15.08 -5.36 28.97
C ALA A 46 15.16 -6.50 27.92
N GLY A 47 16.00 -6.30 26.92
CA GLY A 47 16.03 -7.09 25.70
C GLY A 47 16.77 -8.43 25.74
N THR A 48 16.58 -9.12 24.62
CA THR A 48 17.46 -10.08 23.98
C THR A 48 17.33 -11.55 24.37
N SER A 49 16.86 -12.30 23.37
CA SER A 49 17.06 -13.73 23.10
C SER A 49 16.08 -14.73 23.74
N LYS A 50 14.80 -14.68 23.32
CA LYS A 50 13.96 -15.88 23.11
C LYS A 50 12.66 -15.52 22.37
N ALA A 51 12.77 -15.12 21.10
CA ALA A 51 11.59 -14.84 20.26
C ALA A 51 11.81 -15.22 18.79
N LYS A 52 12.62 -16.23 18.48
CA LYS A 52 12.87 -16.63 17.08
C LYS A 52 11.96 -17.75 16.55
N GLU A 53 11.21 -18.45 17.40
CA GLU A 53 10.44 -19.62 16.93
C GLU A 53 8.91 -19.47 17.00
N GLY A 54 8.40 -18.33 17.49
CA GLY A 54 6.97 -17.98 17.42
C GLY A 54 6.58 -17.06 16.26
N ALA A 55 7.57 -16.45 15.58
CA ALA A 55 7.31 -15.44 14.54
C ALA A 55 6.86 -16.05 13.19
N SER A 56 7.20 -17.32 12.90
CA SER A 56 6.88 -17.92 11.60
C SER A 56 5.44 -18.43 11.46
N SER A 57 4.70 -18.58 12.57
CA SER A 57 3.26 -18.91 12.53
C SER A 57 2.36 -17.71 12.82
N ALA A 58 2.93 -16.60 13.30
CA ALA A 58 2.25 -15.30 13.32
C ALA A 58 2.34 -14.58 11.97
N SER A 59 3.34 -14.90 11.13
CA SER A 59 3.48 -14.31 9.78
C SER A 59 2.36 -14.71 8.81
N SER A 60 1.70 -15.85 9.01
CA SER A 60 0.57 -16.29 8.17
C SER A 60 -0.79 -15.86 8.71
N ALA A 61 -0.88 -15.39 9.96
CA ALA A 61 -2.10 -14.81 10.55
C ALA A 61 -2.13 -13.27 10.52
N VAL A 62 -0.99 -12.61 10.25
CA VAL A 62 -0.90 -11.15 10.08
C VAL A 62 -0.96 -10.69 8.62
N SER A 63 -1.18 -11.59 7.66
CA SER A 63 -1.29 -11.21 6.24
C SER A 63 -2.68 -10.64 5.87
N SER A 64 -3.59 -10.45 6.84
CA SER A 64 -4.93 -9.91 6.57
C SER A 64 -5.35 -8.79 7.54
N ALA A 65 -4.40 -8.08 8.16
CA ALA A 65 -4.72 -7.03 9.13
C ALA A 65 -3.86 -5.75 9.06
N ILE A 66 -3.16 -5.49 7.96
CA ILE A 66 -2.59 -4.17 7.68
C ILE A 66 -2.93 -3.71 6.26
N GLU A 67 -4.20 -3.69 5.90
CA GLU A 67 -4.62 -2.79 4.83
C GLU A 67 -4.39 -1.36 5.34
N GLY A 68 -3.36 -0.69 4.82
CA GLY A 68 -3.05 0.72 5.11
C GLY A 68 -1.95 1.00 6.14
N ALA A 69 -0.99 0.11 6.40
CA ALA A 69 0.21 0.52 7.14
C ALA A 69 1.16 1.34 6.23
N PRO A 70 1.78 2.41 6.75
CA PRO A 70 2.77 3.16 5.99
C PRO A 70 3.94 2.24 5.59
N SER A 71 4.39 2.37 4.35
CA SER A 71 5.45 1.53 3.79
C SER A 71 6.78 2.27 3.78
N THR A 72 7.80 1.68 4.39
CA THR A 72 9.15 2.23 4.42
C THR A 72 9.99 1.68 3.26
N MET A 73 10.60 2.56 2.47
CA MET A 73 11.51 2.22 1.37
C MET A 73 12.87 2.93 1.50
N ASN A 74 13.92 2.27 1.02
CA ASN A 74 15.24 2.88 0.91
C ASN A 74 15.39 3.57 -0.44
N ALA A 75 15.61 4.88 -0.41
CA ALA A 75 15.80 5.69 -1.61
C ALA A 75 17.28 6.10 -1.76
N PRO A 76 17.96 5.72 -2.85
CA PRO A 76 19.36 6.07 -3.09
C PRO A 76 19.59 7.59 -3.02
N GLY A 77 20.49 8.03 -2.14
CA GLY A 77 20.82 9.47 -1.99
C GLY A 77 19.79 10.31 -1.23
N VAL A 78 18.63 9.74 -0.88
CA VAL A 78 17.55 10.41 -0.11
C VAL A 78 17.44 9.83 1.30
N GLY A 79 17.76 8.54 1.47
CA GLY A 79 17.65 7.82 2.74
C GLY A 79 16.34 7.05 2.84
N GLU A 80 15.90 6.80 4.08
CA GLU A 80 14.64 6.14 4.36
C GLU A 80 13.45 7.06 3.99
N VAL A 81 12.52 6.55 3.19
CA VAL A 81 11.29 7.23 2.75
C VAL A 81 10.10 6.44 3.27
N VAL A 82 9.21 7.11 3.99
CA VAL A 82 7.98 6.52 4.53
C VAL A 82 6.81 7.00 3.68
N LEU A 83 6.18 6.08 2.96
CA LEU A 83 4.96 6.33 2.20
C LEU A 83 3.75 6.25 3.13
N ASP A 84 2.85 7.23 3.05
CA ASP A 84 1.53 7.11 3.63
C ASP A 84 0.69 6.08 2.87
N ALA A 85 -0.33 5.55 3.53
CA ALA A 85 -1.10 4.41 3.05
C ALA A 85 -1.64 4.57 1.61
N PRO A 86 -2.27 5.71 1.23
CA PRO A 86 -2.76 5.89 -0.13
C PRO A 86 -1.65 5.84 -1.19
N ILE A 87 -0.49 6.44 -0.89
CA ILE A 87 0.64 6.43 -1.83
C ILE A 87 1.27 5.03 -1.90
N ALA A 88 1.36 4.32 -0.78
CA ALA A 88 1.89 2.96 -0.75
C ALA A 88 1.01 1.96 -1.53
N GLU A 89 -0.31 2.10 -1.40
CA GLU A 89 -1.30 1.30 -2.13
C GLU A 89 -1.21 1.56 -3.64
N GLU A 90 -1.28 2.84 -4.04
CA GLU A 90 -1.16 3.22 -5.45
C GLU A 90 0.19 2.81 -6.06
N TYR A 91 1.27 2.91 -5.31
CA TYR A 91 2.58 2.43 -5.75
C TYR A 91 2.57 0.94 -6.04
N ALA A 92 1.91 0.13 -5.20
CA ALA A 92 1.80 -1.31 -5.41
C ALA A 92 0.92 -1.65 -6.62
N ASP A 93 -0.23 -0.98 -6.76
CA ASP A 93 -1.19 -1.19 -7.84
C ASP A 93 -0.62 -0.79 -9.21
N ALA A 94 0.16 0.30 -9.25
CA ALA A 94 0.91 0.73 -10.43
C ALA A 94 2.07 -0.20 -10.81
N GLY A 95 2.32 -1.28 -10.05
CA GLY A 95 3.36 -2.29 -10.31
C GLY A 95 4.69 -2.03 -9.60
N GLY A 96 4.72 -1.13 -8.63
CA GLY A 96 5.81 -0.91 -7.69
C GLY A 96 7.14 -0.53 -8.35
N GLU A 97 8.23 -1.00 -7.75
CA GLU A 97 9.60 -0.65 -8.19
C GLU A 97 9.87 -1.06 -9.64
N ALA A 98 9.23 -2.12 -10.13
CA ALA A 98 9.39 -2.58 -11.51
C ALA A 98 8.83 -1.58 -12.54
N LYS A 99 7.88 -0.74 -12.13
CA LYS A 99 7.23 0.25 -13.01
C LYS A 99 7.66 1.67 -12.69
N LEU A 100 7.51 2.09 -11.44
CA LEU A 100 7.80 3.46 -11.01
C LEU A 100 9.25 3.67 -10.57
N GLY A 101 9.96 2.59 -10.23
CA GLY A 101 11.32 2.67 -9.70
C GLY A 101 11.37 3.21 -8.26
N PRO A 102 12.59 3.42 -7.71
CA PRO A 102 12.75 3.85 -6.33
C PRO A 102 12.25 5.30 -6.13
N PRO A 103 11.91 5.70 -4.88
CA PRO A 103 11.64 7.10 -4.57
C PRO A 103 12.87 7.98 -4.84
N THR A 104 12.63 9.21 -5.28
CA THR A 104 13.69 10.18 -5.62
C THR A 104 13.69 11.41 -4.73
N ALA A 105 12.70 11.53 -3.84
CA ALA A 105 12.58 12.61 -2.87
C ALA A 105 11.83 12.13 -1.61
N GLN A 106 11.85 12.93 -0.55
CA GLN A 106 10.94 12.75 0.58
C GLN A 106 9.52 13.17 0.19
N PRO A 107 8.45 12.56 0.76
CA PRO A 107 7.08 12.97 0.48
C PRO A 107 6.87 14.44 0.82
N GLN A 108 6.21 15.18 -0.07
CA GLN A 108 5.96 16.62 0.09
C GLN A 108 4.48 16.89 0.33
N LYS A 109 4.16 17.71 1.33
CA LYS A 109 2.79 18.17 1.57
C LYS A 109 2.43 19.29 0.61
N VAL A 110 1.30 19.18 -0.07
CA VAL A 110 0.73 20.26 -0.90
C VAL A 110 -0.74 20.42 -0.55
N GLY A 111 -1.09 21.52 0.12
CA GLY A 111 -2.44 21.68 0.67
C GLY A 111 -2.76 20.57 1.68
N ASP A 112 -3.90 19.90 1.49
CA ASP A 112 -4.32 18.74 2.26
C ASP A 112 -3.78 17.41 1.71
N GLY A 113 -3.17 17.41 0.52
CA GLY A 113 -2.59 16.25 -0.13
C GLY A 113 -1.09 16.04 0.09
N THR A 114 -0.60 14.93 -0.45
CA THR A 114 0.80 14.49 -0.41
C THR A 114 1.27 14.14 -1.82
N VAL A 115 2.51 14.48 -2.13
CA VAL A 115 3.15 14.20 -3.42
C VAL A 115 4.42 13.40 -3.18
N GLN A 116 4.58 12.29 -3.89
CA GLN A 116 5.79 11.47 -3.83
C GLN A 116 6.33 11.22 -5.23
N ALA A 117 7.56 11.69 -5.46
CA ALA A 117 8.29 11.45 -6.70
C ALA A 117 9.03 10.11 -6.68
N PHE A 118 8.92 9.38 -7.78
CA PHE A 118 9.66 8.15 -8.09
C PHE A 118 10.49 8.35 -9.35
N ALA A 119 11.31 7.37 -9.71
CA ALA A 119 12.20 7.49 -10.87
C ALA A 119 11.44 7.69 -12.20
N ASN A 120 10.30 7.01 -12.36
CA ASN A 120 9.54 7.00 -13.62
C ASN A 120 8.15 7.66 -13.55
N GLY A 121 7.81 8.30 -12.43
CA GLY A 121 6.50 8.92 -12.24
C GLY A 121 6.38 9.61 -10.89
N THR A 122 5.22 10.20 -10.63
CA THR A 122 4.91 10.83 -9.34
C THR A 122 3.50 10.43 -8.93
N ILE A 123 3.36 9.99 -7.68
CA ILE A 123 2.06 9.72 -7.09
C ILE A 123 1.59 10.98 -6.37
N PHE A 124 0.36 11.38 -6.66
CA PHE A 124 -0.31 12.51 -6.04
C PHE A 124 -1.51 11.98 -5.28
N SER A 125 -1.55 12.21 -3.96
CA SER A 125 -2.68 11.82 -3.11
C SER A 125 -3.37 13.05 -2.54
N SER A 126 -4.70 13.08 -2.60
CA SER A 126 -5.52 14.02 -1.82
C SER A 126 -6.73 13.31 -1.22
N PRO A 127 -7.29 13.80 -0.10
CA PRO A 127 -8.53 13.27 0.46
C PRO A 127 -9.70 13.29 -0.52
N SER A 128 -9.71 14.25 -1.45
CA SER A 128 -10.82 14.46 -2.38
C SER A 128 -10.75 13.62 -3.65
N THR A 129 -9.55 13.19 -4.05
CA THR A 129 -9.34 12.48 -5.32
C THR A 129 -8.81 11.07 -5.14
N GLY A 130 -8.23 10.73 -3.99
CA GLY A 130 -7.43 9.50 -3.85
C GLY A 130 -5.99 9.72 -4.30
N ALA A 131 -5.24 8.63 -4.41
CA ALA A 131 -3.88 8.60 -4.96
C ALA A 131 -3.93 8.23 -6.44
N HIS A 132 -3.15 8.93 -7.27
CA HIS A 132 -3.04 8.65 -8.71
C HIS A 132 -1.62 8.88 -9.19
N VAL A 133 -1.19 8.06 -10.15
CA VAL A 133 0.09 8.20 -10.85
C VAL A 133 -0.05 9.16 -12.02
N VAL A 134 0.88 10.10 -12.12
CA VAL A 134 1.12 10.88 -13.34
C VAL A 134 2.57 10.69 -13.75
N GLN A 135 2.82 10.43 -15.03
CA GLN A 135 4.15 10.08 -15.53
C GLN A 135 4.46 10.76 -16.87
N GLY A 136 5.66 10.49 -17.39
CA GLY A 136 6.09 10.91 -18.72
C GLY A 136 5.87 12.39 -19.04
N GLU A 137 5.36 12.64 -20.24
CA GLU A 137 5.20 14.00 -20.77
C GLU A 137 4.03 14.74 -20.11
N ILE A 138 2.97 14.03 -19.71
CA ILE A 138 1.86 14.64 -18.98
C ILE A 138 2.36 15.19 -17.64
N LEU A 139 3.17 14.44 -16.90
CA LEU A 139 3.79 14.92 -15.65
C LEU A 139 4.66 16.16 -15.89
N ARG A 140 5.43 16.20 -16.98
CA ARG A 140 6.24 17.38 -17.35
C ARG A 140 5.35 18.60 -17.54
N VAL A 141 4.28 18.47 -18.32
CA VAL A 141 3.33 19.56 -18.60
C VAL A 141 2.62 20.00 -17.32
N TYR A 142 2.14 19.04 -16.52
CA TYR A 142 1.44 19.30 -15.27
C TYR A 142 2.32 20.08 -14.28
N ASN A 143 3.56 19.66 -14.07
CA ASN A 143 4.51 20.36 -13.19
C ASN A 143 4.85 21.76 -13.71
N ALA A 144 5.01 21.94 -15.02
CA ALA A 144 5.24 23.26 -15.63
C ALA A 144 4.05 24.23 -15.43
N ASN A 145 2.85 23.69 -15.19
CA ASN A 145 1.63 24.46 -14.91
C ASN A 145 1.33 24.59 -13.41
N GLY A 146 2.32 24.33 -12.55
CA GLY A 146 2.22 24.50 -11.10
C GLY A 146 1.80 23.25 -10.33
N GLY A 147 1.61 22.12 -11.03
CA GLY A 147 1.23 20.84 -10.42
C GLY A 147 -0.05 20.95 -9.58
N PRO A 148 -0.12 20.27 -8.43
CA PRO A 148 -1.34 20.22 -7.60
C PRO A 148 -1.71 21.56 -6.94
N ALA A 149 -0.75 22.48 -6.82
CA ALA A 149 -1.00 23.85 -6.37
C ALA A 149 -1.42 24.78 -7.52
N GLY A 150 -1.36 24.30 -8.76
CA GLY A 150 -1.70 25.02 -9.97
C GLY A 150 -3.19 25.04 -10.27
N LYS A 151 -3.55 25.55 -11.46
CA LYS A 151 -4.95 25.73 -11.85
C LYS A 151 -5.71 24.44 -12.10
N LEU A 152 -5.01 23.34 -12.38
CA LEU A 152 -5.62 22.04 -12.67
C LEU A 152 -6.03 21.27 -11.40
N GLY A 153 -5.40 21.57 -10.26
CA GLY A 153 -5.59 20.81 -9.02
C GLY A 153 -4.99 19.41 -9.11
N PHE A 154 -5.38 18.53 -8.17
CA PHE A 154 -4.90 17.15 -8.12
C PHE A 154 -5.44 16.29 -9.28
N PRO A 155 -4.72 15.24 -9.70
CA PRO A 155 -5.26 14.24 -10.63
C PRO A 155 -6.47 13.52 -10.01
N THR A 156 -7.40 13.11 -10.87
CA THR A 156 -8.62 12.37 -10.50
C THR A 156 -8.65 10.95 -11.06
N GLY A 157 -7.62 10.58 -11.82
CA GLY A 157 -7.41 9.27 -12.42
C GLY A 157 -5.93 9.16 -12.82
N ASP A 158 -5.48 7.93 -13.06
CA ASP A 158 -4.17 7.67 -13.62
C ASP A 158 -4.06 8.11 -15.08
N GLU A 159 -2.86 8.01 -15.63
CA GLU A 159 -2.61 8.22 -17.05
C GLU A 159 -3.18 7.06 -17.90
N ASP A 160 -4.15 7.39 -18.75
CA ASP A 160 -4.82 6.44 -19.64
C ASP A 160 -4.31 6.60 -21.09
N GLU A 161 -4.14 5.47 -21.78
CA GLU A 161 -3.98 5.47 -23.24
C GLU A 161 -5.31 5.76 -23.92
N THR A 162 -5.31 6.64 -24.92
CA THR A 162 -6.49 6.84 -25.77
C THR A 162 -6.69 5.61 -26.70
N GLY A 163 -7.86 5.50 -27.34
CA GLY A 163 -8.38 4.30 -28.04
C GLY A 163 -7.58 3.67 -29.19
N GLY A 164 -6.28 3.96 -29.32
CA GLY A 164 -5.34 3.17 -30.12
C GLY A 164 -3.88 3.34 -29.71
N GLY A 165 -3.60 3.88 -28.51
CA GLY A 165 -2.25 4.09 -28.00
C GLY A 165 -1.46 5.15 -28.78
N PRO A 166 -0.19 5.38 -28.44
CA PRO A 166 0.62 6.46 -29.03
C PRO A 166 0.97 6.27 -30.50
N ASP A 167 0.77 5.08 -31.07
CA ASP A 167 1.17 4.76 -32.45
C ASP A 167 0.11 5.13 -33.51
N VAL A 168 -1.10 5.52 -33.11
CA VAL A 168 -2.16 5.92 -34.04
C VAL A 168 -2.33 7.44 -34.09
N ALA A 169 -2.84 7.94 -35.22
CA ALA A 169 -3.21 9.36 -35.33
C ALA A 169 -4.30 9.72 -34.31
N ASN A 170 -4.07 10.79 -33.54
CA ASN A 170 -4.84 11.20 -32.35
C ASN A 170 -4.81 10.21 -31.18
N GLY A 171 -3.94 9.20 -31.27
CA GLY A 171 -3.58 8.30 -30.19
C GLY A 171 -2.57 8.91 -29.23
N GLY A 172 -2.50 8.45 -27.99
CA GLY A 172 -1.54 8.97 -27.01
C GLY A 172 -2.06 8.80 -25.59
N TRP A 173 -1.75 9.76 -24.74
CA TRP A 173 -2.07 9.69 -23.32
C TRP A 173 -2.95 10.86 -22.88
N ILE A 174 -3.79 10.60 -21.90
CA ILE A 174 -4.67 11.59 -21.28
C ILE A 174 -4.72 11.38 -19.77
N THR A 175 -4.78 12.47 -19.02
CA THR A 175 -5.02 12.44 -17.57
C THR A 175 -6.02 13.52 -17.21
N GLU A 176 -6.98 13.15 -16.37
CA GLU A 176 -7.97 14.06 -15.82
C GLU A 176 -7.51 14.61 -14.46
N PHE A 177 -7.74 15.89 -14.26
CA PHE A 177 -7.47 16.62 -13.03
C PHE A 177 -8.76 17.27 -12.53
N GLN A 178 -8.76 17.70 -11.27
CA GLN A 178 -9.93 18.31 -10.63
C GLN A 178 -10.56 19.43 -11.48
N HIS A 179 -9.76 20.23 -12.19
CA HIS A 179 -10.19 21.43 -12.89
C HIS A 179 -9.77 21.46 -14.37
N GLY A 180 -9.49 20.31 -14.95
CA GLY A 180 -9.21 20.20 -16.38
C GLY A 180 -8.49 18.91 -16.75
N THR A 181 -8.09 18.83 -18.01
CA THR A 181 -7.51 17.64 -18.62
C THR A 181 -6.21 18.02 -19.31
N ILE A 182 -5.21 17.14 -19.26
CA ILE A 182 -4.03 17.23 -20.12
C ILE A 182 -4.04 16.04 -21.06
N SER A 183 -3.82 16.27 -22.36
CA SER A 183 -3.56 15.23 -23.34
C SER A 183 -2.23 15.44 -24.06
N TRP A 184 -1.56 14.35 -24.40
CA TRP A 184 -0.35 14.30 -25.22
C TRP A 184 -0.57 13.32 -26.37
N LEU A 185 -0.93 13.85 -27.54
CA LEU A 185 -1.46 13.04 -28.65
C LEU A 185 -0.59 13.12 -29.89
N ASN A 186 -0.35 11.97 -30.51
CA ASN A 186 0.31 11.81 -31.80
C ASN A 186 -0.53 12.48 -32.90
N LYS A 187 0.09 13.34 -33.71
CA LYS A 187 -0.56 14.04 -34.83
C LYS A 187 -0.76 13.15 -36.06
N GLY A 188 -0.25 11.93 -36.04
CA GLY A 188 -0.30 10.95 -37.14
C GLY A 188 0.95 10.95 -38.02
N ASP A 189 1.90 11.86 -37.79
CA ASP A 189 3.20 11.93 -38.46
C ASP A 189 4.36 11.55 -37.52
N GLY A 190 4.06 11.01 -36.34
CA GLY A 190 5.03 10.66 -35.31
C GLY A 190 5.44 11.84 -34.42
N THR A 191 4.94 13.05 -34.69
CA THR A 191 5.04 14.17 -33.74
C THR A 191 3.86 14.16 -32.78
N PHE A 192 4.07 14.67 -31.57
CA PHE A 192 3.05 14.73 -30.54
C PHE A 192 2.74 16.19 -30.17
N ALA A 193 1.53 16.43 -29.69
CA ALA A 193 1.09 17.74 -29.25
C ALA A 193 0.36 17.68 -27.91
N GLU A 194 0.70 18.65 -27.06
CA GLU A 194 0.08 18.84 -25.75
C GLU A 194 -1.18 19.68 -25.91
N THR A 195 -2.19 19.37 -25.11
CA THR A 195 -3.39 20.19 -25.00
C THR A 195 -3.85 20.19 -23.55
N ILE A 196 -4.08 21.39 -23.01
CA ILE A 196 -4.64 21.59 -21.68
C ILE A 196 -6.06 22.13 -21.85
N THR A 197 -7.05 21.43 -21.31
CA THR A 197 -8.46 21.82 -21.41
C THR A 197 -9.01 22.08 -20.01
N PRO A 198 -9.24 23.35 -19.61
CA PRO A 198 -9.87 23.66 -18.33
C PRO A 198 -11.34 23.19 -18.25
N LYS A 199 -11.81 22.90 -17.03
CA LYS A 199 -13.20 22.54 -16.72
C LYS A 199 -13.96 23.66 -16.02
#